data_AF-A0A960FT61-F1
#
_entry.id   AF-A0A960FT61-F1
#
_cell.length_a   1.000
_cell.length_b   1.000
_cell.length_c   1.000
_cell.angle_alpha   90.00
_cell.angle_beta   90.00
_cell.angle_gamma   90.00
#
_symmetry.space_group_name_H-M   'P 1'
#
loop_
_entity.id
_entity.type
_entity.pdbx_description
1 polymer ?
#
loop_
_entity_poly.entity_id
_entity_poly.type
_entity_poly.pdbx_seq_one_letter_code
_entity_poly.pdbx_strand_id
1 'polypeptide(L)'
;MTERSRRTRKGVPKAEGRAAPTGAVDRRTQAEPTGTSAEAGVLDLQRSAGNSSVASMLTLSRQPTPVDVKAPPTTDPAFDHTIFGQSNPRFQLTYTPKGPAPLKGNALVTLRVHIDFQDFTRADMLREPFRSHRFTRAQKADFAWTETEKTTFGADFASSVATAWSKKHELVTQDPSIAEHRTEVEVKVELVDADAHNTMSALKVPKGRPGEEAPPRLRSYVQGDTSKLESRDVSDPESDTVRDRPLLEQVAGFANNSHEVTPDIQSAIEEVAANIKRKGFVLGERVGPDGKVHDLRLFTVGRATSTGSRSANLKLGEERAKAVLDRLNDAMGWGAQGRSLSSGSKNTTAEEEFRRVDVVLIDLGEGGRHEVTQNTAAHEAGHMFGLGDEYVEEKPPAGLGRRFFGDKPSHFGDVEAQLGTDAAKELVDQDSGSIMSVGSDVKRGHYVPFLSSLESATGKDWTVA
;
A
#
# COMPACT_ATOMS: atom_id res chain seq x y z
N MET A 1 -20.43 -40.62 -64.06
CA MET A 1 -20.18 -39.25 -64.55
C MET A 1 -19.02 -38.68 -63.73
N THR A 2 -17.77 -39.00 -64.07
CA THR A 2 -16.81 -38.16 -64.85
C THR A 2 -16.67 -36.74 -64.27
N GLU A 3 -15.50 -36.20 -63.93
CA GLU A 3 -14.11 -36.64 -64.05
C GLU A 3 -13.20 -35.67 -63.25
N ARG A 4 -12.08 -36.17 -62.70
CA ARG A 4 -10.99 -35.39 -62.10
C ARG A 4 -9.98 -34.99 -63.18
N SER A 5 -9.39 -33.78 -63.13
CA SER A 5 -8.03 -33.53 -63.66
C SER A 5 -7.49 -32.18 -63.14
N ARG A 6 -6.54 -32.16 -62.19
CA ARG A 6 -5.07 -31.99 -62.36
C ARG A 6 -4.64 -30.82 -63.27
N ARG A 7 -3.90 -29.85 -62.70
CA ARG A 7 -2.49 -29.56 -63.08
C ARG A 7 -1.79 -28.52 -62.19
N THR A 8 -0.61 -28.94 -61.73
CA THR A 8 0.59 -28.21 -61.26
C THR A 8 1.08 -27.14 -62.26
N ARG A 9 1.94 -26.14 -61.98
CA ARG A 9 3.33 -26.16 -61.47
C ARG A 9 3.95 -24.74 -61.58
N LYS A 10 4.97 -24.42 -60.75
CA LYS A 10 6.21 -23.59 -60.96
C LYS A 10 6.10 -22.26 -61.77
N GLY A 11 6.59 -21.08 -61.36
CA GLY A 11 7.81 -20.74 -60.63
C GLY A 11 8.88 -20.14 -61.58
N VAL A 12 9.34 -18.90 -61.28
CA VAL A 12 10.63 -18.23 -61.68
C VAL A 12 10.64 -17.47 -63.05
N PRO A 13 11.44 -16.40 -63.34
CA PRO A 13 12.32 -15.47 -62.56
C PRO A 13 12.23 -13.92 -62.87
N LYS A 14 12.95 -13.15 -62.01
CA LYS A 14 13.82 -11.95 -62.19
C LYS A 14 13.48 -10.73 -63.09
N ALA A 15 13.54 -9.58 -62.40
CA ALA A 15 14.45 -8.42 -62.56
C ALA A 15 14.28 -7.42 -63.72
N GLU A 16 14.11 -6.15 -63.32
CA GLU A 16 14.62 -4.88 -63.85
C GLU A 16 13.87 -3.79 -63.04
N GLY A 17 14.35 -2.61 -62.66
CA GLY A 17 15.49 -1.79 -63.02
C GLY A 17 15.10 -0.35 -62.62
N ARG A 18 15.95 0.31 -61.82
CA ARG A 18 16.02 1.74 -61.46
C ARG A 18 15.02 2.75 -62.07
N ALA A 19 14.45 3.61 -61.21
CA ALA A 19 14.65 5.08 -61.27
C ALA A 19 14.08 5.78 -60.01
N ALA A 20 14.89 6.60 -59.35
CA ALA A 20 14.47 7.72 -58.50
C ALA A 20 14.18 8.94 -59.44
N PRO A 21 13.52 10.06 -59.05
CA PRO A 21 13.92 10.88 -57.88
C PRO A 21 12.84 11.79 -57.23
N THR A 22 13.28 12.57 -56.22
CA THR A 22 12.73 13.86 -55.70
C THR A 22 11.36 13.81 -54.99
N GLY A 23 11.08 14.47 -53.86
CA GLY A 23 11.72 15.50 -53.04
C GLY A 23 10.70 16.04 -52.01
N ALA A 24 11.14 16.92 -51.11
CA ALA A 24 10.38 17.66 -50.06
C ALA A 24 9.93 16.83 -48.83
N VAL A 25 10.53 16.96 -47.64
CA VAL A 25 10.54 18.09 -46.69
C VAL A 25 9.13 18.58 -46.34
N ASP A 26 8.62 18.15 -45.19
CA ASP A 26 8.05 19.12 -44.24
C ASP A 26 8.15 18.67 -42.77
N ARG A 27 8.44 19.66 -41.94
CA ARG A 27 8.69 19.60 -40.50
C ARG A 27 7.37 19.61 -39.73
N ARG A 28 7.24 18.78 -38.70
CA ARG A 28 6.52 19.16 -37.48
C ARG A 28 7.14 18.49 -36.25
N THR A 29 7.88 19.31 -35.54
CA THR A 29 8.43 19.15 -34.19
C THR A 29 7.30 18.86 -33.21
N GLN A 30 7.32 17.70 -32.56
CA GLN A 30 6.70 17.51 -31.26
C GLN A 30 7.77 17.75 -30.20
N ALA A 31 7.54 18.74 -29.35
CA ALA A 31 8.34 18.96 -28.15
C ALA A 31 7.91 17.92 -27.11
N GLU A 32 8.84 17.03 -26.75
CA GLU A 32 8.72 16.23 -25.53
C GLU A 32 9.14 17.09 -24.33
N PRO A 33 8.41 17.05 -23.19
CA PRO A 33 8.92 17.60 -21.95
C PRO A 33 9.96 16.62 -21.38
N THR A 34 11.24 16.99 -21.52
CA THR A 34 12.35 16.36 -20.81
C THR A 34 12.39 16.86 -19.37
N GLY A 35 11.56 16.30 -18.50
CA GLY A 35 11.81 16.27 -17.06
C GLY A 35 12.60 15.01 -16.73
N THR A 36 13.86 15.15 -16.31
CA THR A 36 14.78 14.06 -16.04
C THR A 36 14.37 13.26 -14.79
N SER A 37 14.13 11.95 -14.96
CA SER A 37 13.70 11.02 -13.90
C SER A 37 14.71 10.79 -12.76
N ALA A 38 15.88 11.43 -12.79
CA ALA A 38 16.89 11.32 -11.75
C ALA A 38 16.55 12.18 -10.52
N GLU A 39 15.85 13.30 -10.70
CA GLU A 39 15.54 14.22 -9.59
C GLU A 39 14.45 13.68 -8.66
N ALA A 40 13.46 12.97 -9.21
CA ALA A 40 12.43 12.30 -8.43
C ALA A 40 13.00 11.21 -7.51
N GLY A 41 13.92 10.38 -8.02
CA GLY A 41 14.58 9.34 -7.23
C GLY A 41 15.49 9.88 -6.12
N VAL A 42 16.15 11.03 -6.34
CA VAL A 42 16.97 11.69 -5.32
C VAL A 42 16.11 12.31 -4.21
N LEU A 43 14.95 12.87 -4.54
CA LEU A 43 14.01 13.42 -3.56
C LEU A 43 13.40 12.33 -2.66
N ASP A 44 13.08 11.16 -3.21
CA ASP A 44 12.57 10.03 -2.42
C ASP A 44 13.65 9.42 -1.52
N LEU A 45 14.90 9.32 -1.99
CA LEU A 45 16.07 8.94 -1.17
C LEU A 45 16.36 9.95 -0.05
N GLN A 46 16.24 11.25 -0.33
CA GLN A 46 16.41 12.29 0.69
C GLN A 46 15.29 12.27 1.73
N ARG A 47 14.05 11.97 1.32
CA ARG A 47 12.91 11.79 2.23
C ARG A 47 13.07 10.54 3.10
N SER A 48 13.47 9.40 2.53
CA SER A 48 13.65 8.17 3.33
C SER A 48 14.85 8.27 4.28
N ALA A 49 15.97 8.85 3.83
CA ALA A 49 17.14 9.09 4.69
C ALA A 49 16.87 10.14 5.77
N GLY A 50 16.10 11.18 5.44
CA GLY A 50 15.63 12.19 6.39
C GLY A 50 14.74 11.58 7.47
N ASN A 51 13.74 10.78 7.07
CA ASN A 51 12.85 10.10 8.00
C ASN A 51 13.59 9.08 8.88
N SER A 52 14.52 8.30 8.33
CA SER A 52 15.34 7.37 9.13
C SER A 52 16.22 8.07 10.16
N SER A 53 16.79 9.24 9.82
CA SER A 53 17.59 10.03 10.75
C SER A 53 16.74 10.65 11.86
N VAL A 54 15.53 11.14 11.53
CA VAL A 54 14.57 11.65 12.52
C VAL A 54 14.04 10.53 13.39
N ALA A 55 13.68 9.37 12.82
CA ALA A 55 13.27 8.18 13.57
C ALA A 55 14.36 7.69 14.51
N SER A 56 15.64 7.73 14.09
CA SER A 56 16.80 7.39 14.93
C SER A 56 17.01 8.39 16.08
N MET A 57 16.80 9.68 15.84
CA MET A 57 16.82 10.69 16.90
C MET A 57 15.66 10.51 17.89
N LEU A 58 14.46 10.18 17.39
CA LEU A 58 13.29 9.89 18.22
C LEU A 58 13.48 8.61 19.05
N THR A 59 14.07 7.54 18.50
CA THR A 59 14.37 6.31 19.25
C THR A 59 15.44 6.52 20.32
N LEU A 60 16.47 7.34 20.05
CA LEU A 60 17.47 7.69 21.07
C LEU A 60 16.88 8.51 22.22
N SER A 61 15.85 9.33 21.96
CA SER A 61 15.12 10.08 23.00
C SER A 61 14.17 9.21 23.83
N ARG A 62 13.87 7.98 23.38
CA ARG A 62 12.91 7.06 24.01
C ARG A 62 13.55 5.91 24.79
N GLN A 63 14.88 5.90 24.92
CA GLN A 63 15.51 5.03 25.92
C GLN A 63 14.90 5.38 27.29
N PRO A 64 14.26 4.44 27.99
CA PRO A 64 13.66 4.73 29.28
C PRO A 64 14.75 5.27 30.18
N THR A 65 14.65 6.55 30.53
CA THR A 65 15.54 7.14 31.51
C THR A 65 15.33 6.34 32.79
N PRO A 66 16.37 5.77 33.44
CA PRO A 66 16.21 5.03 34.67
C PRO A 66 15.45 5.91 35.67
N VAL A 67 14.21 5.51 35.98
CA VAL A 67 13.32 6.32 36.81
C VAL A 67 13.85 6.25 38.23
N ASP A 68 14.42 7.34 38.71
CA ASP A 68 14.70 7.53 40.13
C ASP A 68 13.33 7.70 40.82
N VAL A 69 12.84 6.62 41.44
CA VAL A 69 11.49 6.53 42.03
C VAL A 69 11.39 7.42 43.27
N LYS A 70 11.34 8.74 43.06
CA LYS A 70 10.85 9.68 44.05
C LYS A 70 9.33 9.74 43.94
N ALA A 71 8.68 9.76 45.11
CA ALA A 71 7.24 9.68 45.29
C ALA A 71 6.44 10.54 44.28
N PRO A 72 5.29 10.03 43.79
CA PRO A 72 4.50 10.72 42.78
C PRO A 72 4.10 12.11 43.28
N PRO A 73 4.24 13.16 42.45
CA PRO A 73 3.75 14.48 42.80
C PRO A 73 2.25 14.40 43.17
N THR A 74 1.91 14.95 44.33
CA THR A 74 0.56 14.91 44.94
C THR A 74 -0.46 15.83 44.27
N THR A 75 -0.06 16.54 43.22
CA THR A 75 -0.96 17.22 42.30
C THR A 75 -0.87 16.49 40.99
N ASP A 76 -1.94 15.81 40.62
CA ASP A 76 -2.13 15.20 39.31
C ASP A 76 -1.68 16.22 38.24
N PRO A 77 -0.55 16.03 37.55
CA PRO A 77 -0.07 17.00 36.60
C PRO A 77 -0.98 16.92 35.39
N ALA A 78 -2.07 17.69 35.47
CA ALA A 78 -2.94 17.96 34.36
C ALA A 78 -2.12 18.60 33.25
N PHE A 79 -2.57 18.43 32.01
CA PHE A 79 -2.10 19.27 30.92
C PHE A 79 -2.16 20.74 31.33
N ASP A 80 -1.06 21.45 31.09
CA ASP A 80 -0.90 22.88 31.38
C ASP A 80 -1.68 23.78 30.42
N HIS A 81 -2.20 23.19 29.33
CA HIS A 81 -3.07 23.85 28.37
C HIS A 81 -4.45 23.18 28.25
N THR A 82 -5.43 24.00 27.90
CA THR A 82 -6.80 23.56 27.62
C THR A 82 -6.98 23.01 26.22
N ILE A 83 -6.14 23.44 25.27
CA ILE A 83 -6.14 23.02 23.87
C ILE A 83 -4.69 23.04 23.36
N PHE A 84 -4.29 21.98 22.67
CA PHE A 84 -3.02 21.89 21.96
C PHE A 84 -3.28 21.84 20.45
N GLY A 85 -2.48 22.55 19.66
CA GLY A 85 -2.65 22.63 18.21
C GLY A 85 -1.31 22.44 17.50
N GLN A 86 -1.32 21.64 16.45
CA GLN A 86 -0.18 21.45 15.56
C GLN A 86 -0.67 21.45 14.11
N SER A 87 -0.01 22.21 13.25
CA SER A 87 -0.24 22.15 11.80
C SER A 87 1.00 21.60 11.13
N ASN A 88 0.82 20.65 10.23
CA ASN A 88 1.87 20.19 9.33
C ASN A 88 1.38 20.34 7.87
N PRO A 89 2.22 20.08 6.85
CA PRO A 89 1.80 20.24 5.44
C PRO A 89 0.65 19.33 5.00
N ARG A 90 0.34 18.26 5.75
CA ARG A 90 -0.65 17.23 5.38
C ARG A 90 -1.98 17.38 6.12
N PHE A 91 -1.97 17.81 7.37
CA PHE A 91 -3.16 18.02 8.17
C PHE A 91 -2.91 18.95 9.36
N GLN A 92 -4.01 19.38 9.97
CA GLN A 92 -4.01 20.07 11.26
C GLN A 92 -4.51 19.12 12.35
N LEU A 93 -3.89 19.14 13.52
CA LEU A 93 -4.32 18.40 14.70
C LEU A 93 -4.64 19.37 15.82
N THR A 94 -5.82 19.23 16.42
CA THR A 94 -6.23 19.94 17.64
C THR A 94 -6.59 18.92 18.72
N TYR A 95 -5.88 18.93 19.84
CA TYR A 95 -6.15 18.07 20.98
C TYR A 95 -6.80 18.87 22.11
N THR A 96 -7.97 18.42 22.55
CA THR A 96 -8.66 18.92 23.74
C THR A 96 -8.61 17.84 24.82
N PRO A 97 -7.74 17.96 25.83
CA PRO A 97 -7.68 17.00 26.91
C PRO A 97 -8.99 16.94 27.68
N LYS A 98 -9.43 15.72 27.99
CA LYS A 98 -10.38 15.45 29.07
C LYS A 98 -9.76 14.35 29.90
N GLY A 99 -9.70 14.56 31.20
CA GLY A 99 -9.13 13.56 32.09
C GLY A 99 -8.31 14.11 33.23
N PRO A 100 -7.63 13.22 33.95
CA PRO A 100 -7.17 11.87 33.51
C PRO A 100 -8.26 10.79 33.30
N ALA A 101 -7.85 9.59 32.87
CA ALA A 101 -8.70 8.42 32.68
C ALA A 101 -9.63 8.18 33.89
N PRO A 102 -10.91 7.80 33.69
CA PRO A 102 -11.46 7.17 32.48
C PRO A 102 -12.06 8.13 31.44
N LEU A 103 -11.96 9.46 31.65
CA LEU A 103 -12.44 10.42 30.66
C LEU A 103 -11.51 10.41 29.44
N LYS A 104 -12.10 10.56 28.25
CA LYS A 104 -11.36 10.64 26.99
C LYS A 104 -11.41 12.05 26.41
N GLY A 105 -10.23 12.59 26.10
CA GLY A 105 -10.09 13.80 25.28
C GLY A 105 -10.57 13.60 23.85
N ASN A 106 -10.42 14.66 23.04
CA ASN A 106 -10.67 14.60 21.60
C ASN A 106 -9.46 15.09 20.82
N ALA A 107 -8.98 14.30 19.86
CA ALA A 107 -7.93 14.68 18.92
C ALA A 107 -8.57 14.85 17.54
N LEU A 108 -8.89 16.10 17.18
CA LEU A 108 -9.46 16.45 15.90
C LEU A 108 -8.36 16.61 14.86
N VAL A 109 -8.35 15.74 13.85
CA VAL A 109 -7.51 15.80 12.67
C VAL A 109 -8.31 16.42 11.52
N THR A 110 -7.87 17.58 11.04
CA THR A 110 -8.51 18.30 9.94
C THR A 110 -7.68 18.19 8.66
N LEU A 111 -8.26 17.55 7.64
CA LEU A 111 -7.74 17.50 6.28
C LEU A 111 -8.42 18.56 5.41
N ARG A 112 -7.70 19.61 5.02
CA ARG A 112 -8.21 20.65 4.13
C ARG A 112 -7.96 20.26 2.68
N VAL A 113 -9.01 20.18 1.88
CA VAL A 113 -8.95 19.73 0.48
C VAL A 113 -9.56 20.77 -0.44
N HIS A 114 -8.83 21.14 -1.48
CA HIS A 114 -9.38 21.86 -2.63
C HIS A 114 -9.80 20.86 -3.70
N ILE A 115 -10.97 21.04 -4.34
CA ILE A 115 -11.45 20.14 -5.39
C ILE A 115 -11.62 20.90 -6.71
N ASP A 116 -10.76 20.57 -7.67
CA ASP A 116 -10.85 20.95 -9.07
C ASP A 116 -11.75 19.96 -9.82
N PHE A 117 -13.02 20.34 -10.01
CA PHE A 117 -13.97 19.53 -10.78
C PHE A 117 -13.69 19.61 -12.28
N GLN A 118 -13.43 18.47 -12.90
CA GLN A 118 -13.11 18.35 -14.33
C GLN A 118 -14.21 17.57 -15.05
N ASP A 119 -14.80 18.20 -16.06
CA ASP A 119 -15.74 17.52 -16.97
C ASP A 119 -15.00 16.47 -17.81
N PHE A 120 -15.69 15.37 -18.11
CA PHE A 120 -15.19 14.39 -19.07
C PHE A 120 -15.20 14.97 -20.48
N THR A 121 -14.10 14.83 -21.22
CA THR A 121 -14.04 15.36 -22.58
C THR A 121 -13.85 14.26 -23.62
N ARG A 122 -14.00 14.64 -24.90
CA ARG A 122 -13.62 13.75 -26.02
C ARG A 122 -12.14 13.41 -26.01
N ALA A 123 -11.28 14.27 -25.45
CA ALA A 123 -9.85 13.96 -25.35
C ALA A 123 -9.62 12.80 -24.38
N ASP A 124 -10.39 12.73 -23.29
CA ASP A 124 -10.31 11.64 -22.31
C ASP A 124 -10.82 10.32 -22.89
N MET A 125 -11.87 10.36 -23.72
CA MET A 125 -12.33 9.19 -24.48
C MET A 125 -11.24 8.55 -25.36
N LEU A 126 -10.22 9.31 -25.78
CA LEU A 126 -9.14 8.82 -26.64
C LEU A 126 -7.95 8.27 -25.86
N ARG A 127 -7.96 8.37 -24.53
CA ARG A 127 -6.89 7.90 -23.63
C ARG A 127 -7.28 6.56 -23.01
N GLU A 128 -6.29 5.77 -22.59
CA GLU A 128 -6.55 4.60 -21.76
C GLU A 128 -7.07 5.05 -20.37
N PRO A 129 -7.98 4.29 -19.74
CA PRO A 129 -8.55 3.03 -20.20
C PRO A 129 -9.77 3.17 -21.14
N PHE A 130 -10.20 4.40 -21.42
CA PHE A 130 -11.46 4.69 -22.12
C PHE A 130 -11.44 4.49 -23.64
N ARG A 131 -10.24 4.44 -24.25
CA ARG A 131 -10.04 4.38 -25.70
C ARG A 131 -10.82 3.26 -26.40
N SER A 132 -11.00 2.14 -25.72
CA SER A 132 -11.72 0.96 -26.25
C SER A 132 -13.22 0.99 -25.93
N HIS A 133 -13.67 1.83 -25.00
CA HIS A 133 -15.05 1.88 -24.53
C HIS A 133 -15.96 2.68 -25.46
N ARG A 134 -17.14 2.13 -25.76
CA ARG A 134 -18.12 2.76 -26.66
C ARG A 134 -19.19 3.50 -25.87
N PHE A 135 -18.92 4.78 -25.60
CA PHE A 135 -19.87 5.64 -24.89
C PHE A 135 -21.20 5.84 -25.64
N THR A 136 -22.32 5.55 -24.96
CA THR A 136 -23.68 5.77 -25.45
C THR A 136 -24.01 7.27 -25.55
N ARG A 137 -25.11 7.61 -26.22
CA ARG A 137 -25.59 9.01 -26.27
C ARG A 137 -25.96 9.52 -24.88
N ALA A 138 -26.49 8.65 -24.01
CA ALA A 138 -26.85 9.01 -22.65
C ALA A 138 -25.60 9.28 -21.80
N GLN A 139 -24.59 8.41 -21.85
CA GLN A 139 -23.32 8.63 -21.13
C GLN A 139 -22.61 9.91 -21.59
N LYS A 140 -22.62 10.22 -22.89
CA LYS A 140 -22.06 11.47 -23.42
C LYS A 140 -22.77 12.74 -22.94
N ALA A 141 -24.05 12.63 -22.57
CA ALA A 141 -24.80 13.74 -22.00
C ALA A 141 -24.49 13.95 -20.50
N ASP A 142 -23.85 12.97 -19.85
CA ASP A 142 -23.45 12.97 -18.43
C ASP A 142 -21.93 13.21 -18.27
N PHE A 143 -21.33 13.95 -19.20
CA PHE A 143 -19.91 14.29 -19.18
C PHE A 143 -19.60 15.51 -18.30
N ALA A 144 -20.59 16.36 -18.02
CA ALA A 144 -20.38 17.58 -17.25
C ALA A 144 -20.83 17.40 -15.80
N TRP A 145 -20.06 17.96 -14.87
CA TRP A 145 -20.48 18.10 -13.48
C TRP A 145 -21.61 19.10 -13.36
N THR A 146 -22.67 18.73 -12.64
CA THR A 146 -23.65 19.70 -12.13
C THR A 146 -23.23 20.21 -10.74
N GLU A 147 -23.70 21.38 -10.34
CA GLU A 147 -23.40 21.94 -9.00
C GLU A 147 -23.88 21.03 -7.86
N THR A 148 -25.03 20.37 -8.05
CA THR A 148 -25.54 19.37 -7.09
C THR A 148 -24.56 18.20 -6.95
N GLU A 149 -24.06 17.67 -8.07
CA GLU A 149 -23.10 16.55 -8.03
C GLU A 149 -21.76 16.95 -7.42
N LYS A 150 -21.27 18.17 -7.68
CA LYS A 150 -20.06 18.69 -7.03
C LYS A 150 -20.22 18.72 -5.50
N THR A 151 -21.37 19.23 -5.05
CA THR A 151 -21.72 19.31 -3.62
C THR A 151 -21.81 17.91 -3.01
N THR A 152 -22.51 16.99 -3.69
CA THR A 152 -22.63 15.59 -3.25
C THR A 152 -21.28 14.89 -3.20
N PHE A 153 -20.44 15.04 -4.24
CA PHE A 153 -19.11 14.46 -4.27
C PHE A 153 -18.25 14.92 -3.09
N GLY A 154 -18.24 16.21 -2.80
CA GLY A 154 -17.49 16.76 -1.66
C GLY A 154 -18.00 16.23 -0.32
N ALA A 155 -19.32 16.14 -0.14
CA ALA A 155 -19.93 15.59 1.07
C ALA A 155 -19.64 14.09 1.24
N ASP A 156 -19.75 13.32 0.16
CA ASP A 156 -19.50 11.87 0.15
C ASP A 156 -18.02 11.56 0.39
N PHE A 157 -17.10 12.36 -0.18
CA PHE A 157 -15.67 12.27 0.12
C PHE A 157 -15.41 12.49 1.61
N ALA A 158 -15.90 13.61 2.17
CA ALA A 158 -15.72 13.94 3.58
C ALA A 158 -16.29 12.85 4.51
N SER A 159 -17.48 12.35 4.19
CA SER A 159 -18.15 11.29 4.95
C SER A 159 -17.39 9.96 4.88
N SER A 160 -16.93 9.57 3.69
CA SER A 160 -16.13 8.35 3.48
C SER A 160 -14.84 8.37 4.30
N VAL A 161 -14.10 9.49 4.24
CA VAL A 161 -12.86 9.65 5.02
C VAL A 161 -13.16 9.63 6.53
N ALA A 162 -14.14 10.40 7.00
CA ALA A 162 -14.49 10.44 8.42
C ALA A 162 -14.91 9.06 8.95
N THR A 163 -15.74 8.33 8.20
CA THR A 163 -16.25 7.00 8.58
C THR A 163 -15.14 5.95 8.63
N ALA A 164 -14.23 5.99 7.67
CA ALA A 164 -13.11 5.06 7.59
C ALA A 164 -12.05 5.36 8.66
N TRP A 165 -11.72 6.63 8.90
CA TRP A 165 -10.56 6.99 9.70
C TRP A 165 -10.85 7.40 11.13
N SER A 166 -12.06 7.84 11.47
CA SER A 166 -12.36 8.29 12.84
C SER A 166 -12.59 7.12 13.79
N LYS A 167 -12.11 7.27 15.03
CA LYS A 167 -12.43 6.42 16.19
C LYS A 167 -12.13 4.93 15.97
N LYS A 168 -11.11 4.63 15.16
CA LYS A 168 -10.64 3.25 14.94
C LYS A 168 -9.67 2.78 16.01
N HIS A 169 -8.84 3.70 16.51
CA HIS A 169 -7.91 3.48 17.61
C HIS A 169 -7.95 4.66 18.58
N GLU A 170 -7.50 4.42 19.81
CA GLU A 170 -7.28 5.47 20.80
C GLU A 170 -5.80 5.85 20.84
N LEU A 171 -5.51 7.10 21.22
CA LEU A 171 -4.16 7.48 21.63
C LEU A 171 -4.12 7.55 23.15
N VAL A 172 -3.10 6.95 23.76
CA VAL A 172 -2.95 6.83 25.21
C VAL A 172 -1.57 7.34 25.61
N THR A 173 -1.49 8.18 26.65
CA THR A 173 -0.20 8.66 27.16
C THR A 173 0.63 7.52 27.74
N GLN A 174 1.92 7.49 27.43
CA GLN A 174 2.90 6.59 28.07
C GLN A 174 3.89 7.32 28.98
N ASP A 175 3.84 8.66 29.04
CA ASP A 175 4.72 9.46 29.90
C ASP A 175 4.45 9.17 31.39
N PRO A 176 5.41 8.57 32.14
CA PRO A 176 5.22 8.22 33.55
C PRO A 176 5.14 9.44 34.47
N SER A 177 5.44 10.65 33.97
CA SER A 177 5.33 11.89 34.73
C SER A 177 3.90 12.42 34.83
N ILE A 178 2.97 11.89 34.03
CA ILE A 178 1.56 12.29 34.04
C ILE A 178 0.62 11.10 34.25
N ALA A 179 -0.59 11.38 34.76
CA ALA A 179 -1.64 10.37 34.81
C ALA A 179 -2.06 9.97 33.38
N GLU A 180 -2.53 8.73 33.24
CA GLU A 180 -2.98 8.20 31.95
C GLU A 180 -4.11 9.08 31.39
N HIS A 181 -3.88 9.64 30.20
CA HIS A 181 -4.91 10.27 29.39
C HIS A 181 -5.16 9.43 28.15
N ARG A 182 -6.42 9.44 27.72
CA ARG A 182 -6.88 8.78 26.50
C ARG A 182 -7.52 9.80 25.59
N THR A 183 -7.43 9.60 24.29
CA THR A 183 -8.17 10.42 23.32
C THR A 183 -8.66 9.59 22.15
N GLU A 184 -9.89 9.86 21.74
CA GLU A 184 -10.39 9.37 20.46
C GLU A 184 -9.84 10.28 19.35
N VAL A 185 -9.52 9.68 18.20
CA VAL A 185 -9.15 10.44 17.00
C VAL A 185 -10.42 10.68 16.19
N GLU A 186 -10.71 11.94 15.90
CA GLU A 186 -11.79 12.37 15.03
C GLU A 186 -11.20 12.96 13.76
N VAL A 187 -11.52 12.41 12.60
CA VAL A 187 -11.03 12.89 11.30
C VAL A 187 -12.13 13.68 10.60
N LYS A 188 -11.83 14.92 10.24
CA LYS A 188 -12.71 15.84 9.53
C LYS A 188 -12.05 16.27 8.22
N VAL A 189 -12.81 16.26 7.14
CA VAL A 189 -12.42 16.91 5.89
C VAL A 189 -13.08 18.27 5.79
N GLU A 190 -12.29 19.29 5.46
CA GLU A 190 -12.77 20.64 5.17
C GLU A 190 -12.50 20.97 3.70
N LEU A 191 -13.57 21.22 2.96
CA LEU A 191 -13.45 21.68 1.57
C LEU A 191 -13.13 23.17 1.56
N VAL A 192 -12.04 23.55 0.90
CA VAL A 192 -11.54 24.93 0.90
C VAL A 192 -11.13 25.37 -0.50
N ASP A 193 -11.24 26.68 -0.78
CA ASP A 193 -10.80 27.25 -2.06
C ASP A 193 -9.31 27.59 -2.09
N ALA A 194 -8.70 27.79 -0.91
CA ALA A 194 -7.31 28.15 -0.73
C ALA A 194 -6.75 27.53 0.56
N ASP A 195 -5.41 27.49 0.67
CA ASP A 195 -4.68 26.92 1.80
C ASP A 195 -5.04 25.45 2.09
N ALA A 196 -5.29 24.67 1.04
CA ALA A 196 -5.52 23.24 1.14
C ALA A 196 -4.22 22.50 1.48
N HIS A 197 -4.33 21.39 2.22
CA HIS A 197 -3.24 20.42 2.35
C HIS A 197 -3.12 19.53 1.11
N ASN A 198 -4.23 19.36 0.37
CA ASN A 198 -4.25 18.63 -0.88
C ASN A 198 -5.17 19.30 -1.92
N THR A 199 -4.73 19.35 -3.17
CA THR A 199 -5.53 19.76 -4.32
C THR A 199 -5.93 18.53 -5.13
N MET A 200 -7.22 18.21 -5.13
CA MET A 200 -7.81 17.06 -5.80
C MET A 200 -8.41 17.45 -7.14
N SER A 201 -8.02 16.76 -8.22
CA SER A 201 -8.76 16.75 -9.47
C SER A 201 -9.84 15.67 -9.45
N ALA A 202 -11.11 16.06 -9.53
CA ALA A 202 -12.24 15.14 -9.60
C ALA A 202 -12.79 15.04 -11.03
N LEU A 203 -12.45 13.96 -11.74
CA LEU A 203 -12.91 13.73 -13.11
C LEU A 203 -14.34 13.17 -13.10
N LYS A 204 -15.28 13.83 -13.79
CA LYS A 204 -16.60 13.27 -14.06
C LYS A 204 -16.42 12.06 -14.96
N VAL A 205 -16.81 10.87 -14.52
CA VAL A 205 -16.88 9.69 -15.39
C VAL A 205 -18.32 9.15 -15.30
N PRO A 206 -19.05 9.07 -16.42
CA PRO A 206 -20.46 8.70 -16.38
C PRO A 206 -20.62 7.27 -15.86
N LYS A 207 -21.54 7.05 -14.91
CA LYS A 207 -21.71 5.73 -14.28
C LYS A 207 -22.31 4.67 -15.22
N GLY A 208 -22.96 5.10 -16.31
CA GLY A 208 -23.83 4.26 -17.12
C GLY A 208 -25.19 4.03 -16.44
N ARG A 209 -26.22 3.70 -17.23
CA ARG A 209 -27.55 3.35 -16.70
C ARG A 209 -27.65 1.83 -16.44
N PRO A 210 -28.63 1.36 -15.62
CA PRO A 210 -28.90 -0.06 -15.51
C PRO A 210 -29.09 -0.70 -16.90
N GLY A 211 -28.30 -1.73 -17.19
CA GLY A 211 -28.28 -2.42 -18.49
C GLY A 211 -27.30 -1.86 -19.52
N GLU A 212 -26.61 -0.75 -19.23
CA GLU A 212 -25.47 -0.28 -20.02
C GLU A 212 -24.16 -0.85 -19.46
N GLU A 213 -23.18 -1.06 -20.34
CA GLU A 213 -21.80 -1.37 -19.92
C GLU A 213 -21.21 -0.12 -19.26
N ALA A 214 -20.80 -0.23 -17.99
CA ALA A 214 -20.15 0.85 -17.28
C ALA A 214 -18.79 1.17 -17.94
N PRO A 215 -18.41 2.46 -18.07
CA PRO A 215 -17.07 2.79 -18.50
C PRO A 215 -16.02 2.20 -17.55
N PRO A 216 -14.82 1.85 -18.05
CA PRO A 216 -13.74 1.42 -17.18
C PRO A 216 -13.43 2.49 -16.13
N ARG A 217 -12.88 2.10 -14.99
CA ARG A 217 -12.45 3.05 -13.95
C ARG A 217 -11.11 3.67 -14.28
N LEU A 218 -10.96 4.95 -13.98
CA LEU A 218 -9.65 5.58 -13.92
C LEU A 218 -8.96 5.14 -12.63
N ARG A 219 -7.66 4.79 -12.69
CA ARG A 219 -6.87 4.56 -11.47
C ARG A 219 -6.66 5.90 -10.75
N SER A 220 -7.15 5.97 -9.53
CA SER A 220 -6.95 7.11 -8.63
C SER A 220 -5.57 7.05 -7.99
N TYR A 221 -5.08 8.22 -7.60
CA TYR A 221 -3.77 8.34 -6.97
C TYR A 221 -3.61 9.65 -6.20
N VAL A 222 -2.72 9.64 -5.22
CA VAL A 222 -2.16 10.83 -4.57
C VAL A 222 -0.68 10.95 -4.91
N GLN A 223 -0.25 12.16 -5.28
CA GLN A 223 1.15 12.49 -5.51
C GLN A 223 1.48 13.82 -4.81
N GLY A 224 2.20 13.73 -3.69
CA GLY A 224 2.55 14.89 -2.88
C GLY A 224 1.32 15.57 -2.32
N ASP A 225 1.14 16.84 -2.65
CA ASP A 225 0.01 17.70 -2.28
C ASP A 225 -1.10 17.72 -3.35
N THR A 226 -1.05 16.83 -4.34
CA THR A 226 -2.10 16.70 -5.36
C THR A 226 -2.70 15.31 -5.37
N SER A 227 -3.95 15.19 -5.81
CA SER A 227 -4.61 13.90 -6.01
C SER A 227 -5.51 13.90 -7.22
N LYS A 228 -5.83 12.72 -7.73
CA LYS A 228 -6.78 12.54 -8.82
C LYS A 228 -7.74 11.41 -8.50
N LEU A 229 -9.02 11.74 -8.46
CA LEU A 229 -10.12 10.81 -8.28
C LEU A 229 -11.09 10.92 -9.47
N GLU A 230 -11.92 9.91 -9.67
CA GLU A 230 -13.11 9.99 -10.50
C GLU A 230 -14.40 10.03 -9.68
N SER A 231 -15.50 10.45 -10.31
CA SER A 231 -16.80 10.64 -9.66
C SER A 231 -17.40 9.42 -8.96
N ARG A 232 -16.87 8.21 -9.18
CA ARG A 232 -17.36 6.98 -8.54
C ARG A 232 -16.58 6.62 -7.27
N ASP A 233 -15.37 7.14 -7.08
CA ASP A 233 -14.47 6.74 -5.98
C ASP A 233 -15.01 7.04 -4.58
N VAL A 234 -15.89 8.04 -4.48
CA VAL A 234 -16.48 8.50 -3.21
C VAL A 234 -17.73 7.73 -2.81
N SER A 235 -18.36 7.01 -3.73
CA SER A 235 -19.69 6.42 -3.53
C SER A 235 -19.77 4.93 -3.87
N ASP A 236 -18.88 4.45 -4.74
CA ASP A 236 -18.94 3.11 -5.31
C ASP A 236 -17.65 2.38 -4.89
N PRO A 237 -17.67 1.53 -3.85
CA PRO A 237 -16.48 0.78 -3.44
C PRO A 237 -16.05 -0.19 -4.53
N GLU A 238 -14.76 -0.52 -4.56
CA GLU A 238 -14.20 -1.54 -5.44
C GLU A 238 -14.21 -2.88 -4.72
N SER A 239 -14.83 -3.89 -5.33
CA SER A 239 -14.77 -5.27 -4.84
C SER A 239 -13.64 -6.03 -5.52
N ASP A 240 -12.85 -6.75 -4.74
CA ASP A 240 -11.91 -7.75 -5.25
C ASP A 240 -12.10 -9.08 -4.51
N THR A 241 -11.68 -10.17 -5.14
CA THR A 241 -11.66 -11.48 -4.50
C THR A 241 -10.23 -11.86 -4.15
N VAL A 242 -9.96 -11.89 -2.85
CA VAL A 242 -8.64 -12.22 -2.32
C VAL A 242 -8.61 -13.63 -1.73
N ARG A 243 -7.41 -14.06 -1.34
CA ARG A 243 -7.20 -15.28 -0.58
C ARG A 243 -6.60 -14.98 0.77
N ASP A 244 -7.03 -15.73 1.77
CA ASP A 244 -6.48 -15.70 3.12
C ASP A 244 -5.01 -16.09 3.10
N ARG A 245 -4.21 -15.23 3.73
CA ARG A 245 -2.77 -15.44 3.94
C ARG A 245 -2.46 -15.29 5.41
N PRO A 246 -2.83 -16.28 6.24
CA PRO A 246 -2.76 -16.14 7.70
C PRO A 246 -1.32 -16.03 8.23
N LEU A 247 -0.31 -16.26 7.38
CA LEU A 247 1.09 -16.00 7.69
C LEU A 247 1.83 -15.44 6.46
N LEU A 248 2.56 -14.35 6.69
CA LEU A 248 3.57 -13.81 5.80
C LEU A 248 4.76 -13.34 6.65
N GLU A 249 5.89 -14.01 6.52
CA GLU A 249 7.12 -13.66 7.24
C GLU A 249 8.31 -13.68 6.27
N GLN A 250 9.38 -12.96 6.61
CA GLN A 250 10.61 -12.92 5.80
C GLN A 250 11.78 -13.52 6.57
N VAL A 251 12.55 -14.36 5.89
CA VAL A 251 13.86 -14.85 6.34
C VAL A 251 14.92 -14.20 5.46
N ALA A 252 15.65 -13.24 6.01
CA ALA A 252 16.66 -12.45 5.30
C ALA A 252 18.08 -12.72 5.82
N GLY A 253 19.08 -11.99 5.32
CA GLY A 253 20.47 -12.09 5.78
C GLY A 253 21.35 -13.06 4.99
N PHE A 254 20.91 -13.53 3.82
CA PHE A 254 21.75 -14.38 2.98
C PHE A 254 22.91 -13.57 2.39
N ALA A 255 24.13 -14.11 2.52
CA ALA A 255 25.29 -13.55 1.87
C ALA A 255 25.14 -13.54 0.33
N ASN A 256 25.90 -12.66 -0.34
CA ASN A 256 25.90 -12.58 -1.79
C ASN A 256 26.28 -13.94 -2.42
N ASN A 257 25.54 -14.37 -3.44
CA ASN A 257 25.71 -15.67 -4.10
C ASN A 257 25.68 -16.90 -3.17
N SER A 258 25.08 -16.80 -1.98
CA SER A 258 24.98 -17.91 -1.02
C SER A 258 23.53 -18.26 -0.70
N HIS A 259 23.29 -19.56 -0.48
CA HIS A 259 22.06 -20.12 0.10
C HIS A 259 22.32 -20.77 1.47
N GLU A 260 23.50 -20.54 2.04
CA GLU A 260 23.88 -21.08 3.35
C GLU A 260 22.98 -20.52 4.46
N VAL A 261 22.47 -21.43 5.31
CA VAL A 261 21.71 -21.07 6.50
C VAL A 261 22.70 -20.86 7.64
N THR A 262 23.04 -19.60 7.90
CA THR A 262 23.87 -19.19 9.04
C THR A 262 23.09 -19.32 10.36
N PRO A 263 23.75 -19.21 11.53
CA PRO A 263 23.05 -19.22 12.82
C PRO A 263 21.94 -18.16 12.92
N ASP A 264 22.16 -16.95 12.42
CA ASP A 264 21.14 -15.88 12.46
C ASP A 264 19.93 -16.22 11.59
N ILE A 265 20.15 -16.78 10.39
CA ILE A 265 19.09 -17.26 9.51
C ILE A 265 18.34 -18.42 10.18
N GLN A 266 19.05 -19.33 10.84
CA GLN A 266 18.45 -20.44 11.57
C GLN A 266 17.55 -19.94 12.71
N SER A 267 18.00 -18.95 13.49
CA SER A 267 17.17 -18.33 14.53
C SER A 267 15.92 -17.65 13.95
N ALA A 268 16.03 -16.96 12.81
CA ALA A 268 14.86 -16.40 12.13
C ALA A 268 13.87 -17.48 11.67
N ILE A 269 14.35 -18.61 11.14
CA ILE A 269 13.49 -19.74 10.76
C ILE A 269 12.78 -20.33 11.98
N GLU A 270 13.48 -20.46 13.11
CA GLU A 270 12.91 -20.96 14.37
C GLU A 270 11.84 -20.02 14.94
N GLU A 271 12.02 -18.70 14.80
CA GLU A 271 11.00 -17.72 15.17
C GLU A 271 9.74 -17.87 14.32
N VAL A 272 9.89 -18.03 13.00
CA VAL A 272 8.76 -18.30 12.09
C VAL A 272 8.06 -19.61 12.48
N ALA A 273 8.81 -20.68 12.75
CA ALA A 273 8.27 -21.96 13.20
C ALA A 273 7.50 -21.81 14.52
N ALA A 274 8.05 -21.07 15.48
CA ALA A 274 7.41 -20.79 16.76
C ALA A 274 6.11 -19.99 16.56
N ASN A 275 6.10 -19.01 15.64
CA ASN A 275 4.89 -18.25 15.30
C ASN A 275 3.79 -19.17 14.73
N ILE A 276 4.14 -20.03 13.77
CA ILE A 276 3.21 -21.01 13.17
C ILE A 276 2.62 -21.93 14.25
N LYS A 277 3.45 -22.46 15.15
CA LYS A 277 3.00 -23.30 16.28
C LYS A 277 2.07 -22.55 17.22
N ARG A 278 2.43 -21.33 17.61
CA ARG A 278 1.66 -20.48 18.52
C ARG A 278 0.27 -20.17 17.96
N LYS A 279 0.17 -19.92 16.66
CA LYS A 279 -1.11 -19.70 15.96
C LYS A 279 -1.89 -20.99 15.68
N GLY A 280 -1.31 -22.16 15.97
CA GLY A 280 -1.99 -23.45 15.83
C GLY A 280 -2.29 -23.83 14.38
N PHE A 281 -1.53 -23.30 13.41
CA PHE A 281 -1.77 -23.60 12.01
C PHE A 281 -1.47 -25.06 11.69
N VAL A 282 -2.32 -25.66 10.87
CA VAL A 282 -2.10 -27.00 10.38
C VAL A 282 -2.35 -27.06 8.87
N LEU A 283 -1.39 -27.64 8.16
CA LEU A 283 -1.42 -27.75 6.71
C LEU A 283 -2.42 -28.79 6.22
N GLY A 284 -2.86 -28.60 4.98
CA GLY A 284 -3.73 -29.51 4.24
C GLY A 284 -5.21 -29.15 4.32
N GLU A 285 -6.01 -30.06 3.77
CA GLU A 285 -7.46 -29.87 3.61
C GLU A 285 -8.21 -30.12 4.93
N ARG A 286 -9.12 -29.19 5.28
CA ARG A 286 -9.98 -29.27 6.46
C ARG A 286 -11.32 -28.61 6.19
N VAL A 287 -12.39 -29.13 6.78
CA VAL A 287 -13.68 -28.45 6.79
C VAL A 287 -13.72 -27.51 7.98
N GLY A 288 -13.96 -26.22 7.72
CA GLY A 288 -14.05 -25.17 8.72
C GLY A 288 -15.38 -25.18 9.47
N PRO A 289 -15.51 -24.39 10.56
CA PRO A 289 -16.78 -24.22 11.27
C PRO A 289 -17.90 -23.62 10.42
N ASP A 290 -17.54 -22.91 9.34
CA ASP A 290 -18.44 -22.35 8.34
C ASP A 290 -18.93 -23.39 7.31
N GLY A 291 -18.48 -24.65 7.43
CA GLY A 291 -18.81 -25.74 6.51
C GLY A 291 -18.03 -25.70 5.19
N LYS A 292 -17.11 -24.76 5.01
CA LYS A 292 -16.31 -24.66 3.77
C LYS A 292 -15.02 -25.47 3.88
N VAL A 293 -14.50 -25.87 2.73
CA VAL A 293 -13.20 -26.54 2.64
C VAL A 293 -12.09 -25.48 2.65
N HIS A 294 -11.22 -25.55 3.64
CA HIS A 294 -9.96 -24.82 3.73
C HIS A 294 -8.82 -25.76 3.28
N ASP A 295 -7.83 -25.23 2.56
CA ASP A 295 -6.65 -25.97 2.14
C ASP A 295 -5.39 -25.12 2.39
N LEU A 296 -4.88 -25.19 3.62
CA LEU A 296 -3.74 -24.38 4.04
C LEU A 296 -2.44 -24.98 3.49
N ARG A 297 -1.73 -24.20 2.66
CA ARG A 297 -0.49 -24.62 2.00
C ARG A 297 0.67 -23.71 2.38
N LEU A 298 1.83 -24.33 2.60
CA LEU A 298 3.10 -23.64 2.84
C LEU A 298 3.86 -23.40 1.53
N PHE A 299 4.29 -22.16 1.34
CA PHE A 299 5.21 -21.76 0.27
C PHE A 299 6.41 -21.04 0.86
N THR A 300 7.60 -21.32 0.32
CA THR A 300 8.79 -20.49 0.51
C THR A 300 9.17 -19.91 -0.84
N VAL A 301 9.31 -18.60 -0.96
CA VAL A 301 9.61 -17.91 -2.22
C VAL A 301 10.95 -17.21 -2.08
N GLY A 302 11.98 -17.76 -2.72
CA GLY A 302 13.31 -17.20 -2.66
C GLY A 302 13.52 -16.08 -3.66
N ARG A 303 14.29 -15.07 -3.24
CA ARG A 303 14.69 -13.92 -4.04
C ARG A 303 16.20 -13.81 -4.14
N ALA A 304 16.63 -13.16 -5.20
CA ALA A 304 18.03 -12.81 -5.45
C ALA A 304 18.14 -11.39 -5.96
N THR A 305 19.30 -10.77 -5.75
CA THR A 305 19.63 -9.44 -6.26
C THR A 305 19.63 -9.39 -7.79
N SER A 306 19.61 -8.19 -8.36
CA SER A 306 19.66 -7.97 -9.82
C SER A 306 21.00 -8.36 -10.45
N THR A 307 22.08 -8.40 -9.66
CA THR A 307 23.41 -8.80 -10.12
C THR A 307 23.45 -10.27 -10.54
N GLY A 308 24.07 -10.56 -11.68
CA GLY A 308 24.18 -11.92 -12.22
C GLY A 308 23.19 -12.21 -13.34
N SER A 309 23.22 -13.44 -13.86
CA SER A 309 22.28 -13.84 -14.91
C SER A 309 20.92 -14.23 -14.30
N ARG A 310 19.84 -13.98 -15.05
CA ARG A 310 18.47 -14.36 -14.61
C ARG A 310 18.37 -15.83 -14.22
N SER A 311 19.01 -16.74 -14.96
CA SER A 311 19.00 -18.18 -14.68
C SER A 311 19.77 -18.54 -13.42
N ALA A 312 20.94 -17.93 -13.18
CA ALA A 312 21.69 -18.12 -11.95
C ALA A 312 20.91 -17.62 -10.74
N ASN A 313 20.28 -16.44 -10.85
CA ASN A 313 19.49 -15.87 -9.77
C ASN A 313 18.21 -16.65 -9.49
N LEU A 314 17.56 -17.21 -10.52
CA LEU A 314 16.41 -18.10 -10.33
C LEU A 314 16.82 -19.36 -9.55
N LYS A 315 17.93 -19.99 -9.95
CA LYS A 315 18.49 -21.16 -9.26
C LYS A 315 18.88 -20.86 -7.82
N LEU A 316 19.57 -19.74 -7.58
CA LEU A 316 19.98 -19.32 -6.25
C LEU A 316 18.77 -19.04 -5.34
N GLY A 317 17.74 -18.37 -5.84
CA GLY A 317 16.50 -18.16 -5.09
C GLY A 317 15.81 -19.49 -4.75
N GLU A 318 15.79 -20.46 -5.67
CA GLU A 318 15.21 -21.78 -5.41
C GLU A 318 15.98 -22.55 -4.34
N GLU A 319 17.31 -22.50 -4.39
CA GLU A 319 18.20 -23.11 -3.39
C GLU A 319 17.99 -22.49 -1.99
N ARG A 320 17.85 -21.15 -1.90
CA ARG A 320 17.51 -20.46 -0.63
C ARG A 320 16.13 -20.89 -0.12
N ALA A 321 15.12 -20.84 -0.98
CA ALA A 321 13.75 -21.20 -0.63
C ALA A 321 13.66 -22.64 -0.12
N LYS A 322 14.36 -23.55 -0.79
CA LYS A 322 14.46 -24.95 -0.39
C LYS A 322 15.17 -25.10 0.95
N ALA A 323 16.31 -24.43 1.15
CA ALA A 323 17.04 -24.50 2.42
C ALA A 323 16.17 -24.04 3.61
N VAL A 324 15.43 -22.94 3.45
CA VAL A 324 14.48 -22.46 4.46
C VAL A 324 13.34 -23.45 4.68
N LEU A 325 12.76 -24.00 3.61
CA LEU A 325 11.66 -24.96 3.71
C LEU A 325 12.05 -26.25 4.44
N ASP A 326 13.23 -26.80 4.10
CA ASP A 326 13.74 -28.02 4.73
C ASP A 326 13.93 -27.79 6.25
N ARG A 327 14.58 -26.68 6.63
CA ARG A 327 14.79 -26.32 8.05
C ARG A 327 13.48 -26.03 8.80
N LEU A 328 12.53 -25.38 8.13
CA LEU A 328 11.21 -25.10 8.71
C LEU A 328 10.42 -26.40 8.92
N ASN A 329 10.44 -27.33 7.95
CA ASN A 329 9.83 -28.64 8.10
C ASN A 329 10.46 -29.42 9.28
N ASP A 330 11.79 -29.45 9.38
CA ASP A 330 12.50 -30.05 10.50
C ASP A 330 12.08 -29.44 11.85
N ALA A 331 12.06 -28.11 11.96
CA ALA A 331 11.67 -27.40 13.17
C ALA A 331 10.20 -27.65 13.55
N MET A 332 9.32 -27.84 12.57
CA MET A 332 7.91 -28.15 12.77
C MET A 332 7.64 -29.63 13.02
N GLY A 333 8.61 -30.52 12.78
CA GLY A 333 8.37 -31.97 12.72
C GLY A 333 7.44 -32.35 11.56
N TRP A 334 7.35 -31.50 10.55
CA TRP A 334 6.64 -31.80 9.31
C TRP A 334 7.55 -32.65 8.44
N GLY A 335 6.99 -33.65 7.76
CA GLY A 335 7.71 -34.32 6.66
C GLY A 335 8.00 -33.33 5.52
N ALA A 336 8.26 -33.84 4.32
CA ALA A 336 8.42 -33.00 3.13
C ALA A 336 7.07 -32.34 2.72
N GLN A 337 6.69 -31.27 3.42
CA GLN A 337 5.49 -30.47 3.20
C GLN A 337 5.87 -29.14 2.55
N GLY A 338 4.89 -28.50 1.92
CA GLY A 338 5.04 -27.20 1.27
C GLY A 338 5.73 -27.24 -0.09
N ARG A 339 5.97 -26.05 -0.66
CA ARG A 339 6.64 -25.87 -1.96
C ARG A 339 7.65 -24.74 -1.90
N SER A 340 8.87 -25.00 -2.37
CA SER A 340 9.88 -23.98 -2.62
C SER A 340 9.72 -23.44 -4.03
N LEU A 341 9.63 -22.12 -4.15
CA LEU A 341 9.54 -21.38 -5.41
C LEU A 341 10.66 -20.34 -5.46
N SER A 342 10.92 -19.82 -6.65
CA SER A 342 11.88 -18.74 -6.85
C SER A 342 11.32 -17.65 -7.74
N SER A 343 11.43 -16.42 -7.28
CA SER A 343 11.26 -15.23 -8.14
C SER A 343 12.57 -14.83 -8.81
N GLY A 344 13.69 -15.44 -8.40
CA GLY A 344 15.04 -15.09 -8.84
C GLY A 344 15.33 -13.60 -8.67
N SER A 345 15.91 -12.99 -9.70
CA SER A 345 16.14 -11.54 -9.78
C SER A 345 15.05 -10.79 -10.52
N LYS A 346 13.86 -11.41 -10.68
CA LYS A 346 12.74 -10.74 -11.33
C LYS A 346 12.44 -9.50 -10.50
N ASN A 347 12.63 -8.33 -11.13
CA ASN A 347 12.22 -7.03 -10.61
C ASN A 347 13.02 -6.52 -9.38
N THR A 348 14.14 -7.14 -8.99
CA THR A 348 14.94 -6.76 -7.81
C THR A 348 16.02 -5.69 -8.12
N THR A 349 16.65 -5.09 -7.09
CA THR A 349 17.88 -4.28 -7.21
C THR A 349 19.10 -5.05 -6.69
N ALA A 350 20.26 -4.40 -6.59
CA ALA A 350 21.49 -4.99 -6.05
C ALA A 350 21.54 -5.03 -4.51
N GLU A 351 20.51 -4.49 -3.85
CA GLU A 351 20.47 -4.31 -2.40
C GLU A 351 20.30 -5.62 -1.62
N GLU A 352 20.84 -5.65 -0.41
CA GLU A 352 20.87 -6.83 0.45
C GLU A 352 19.48 -7.35 0.83
N GLU A 353 18.49 -6.47 0.96
CA GLU A 353 17.12 -6.84 1.31
C GLU A 353 16.46 -7.80 0.31
N PHE A 354 16.96 -7.88 -0.94
CA PHE A 354 16.50 -8.85 -1.93
C PHE A 354 17.14 -10.23 -1.77
N ARG A 355 18.10 -10.39 -0.85
CA ARG A 355 18.71 -11.68 -0.49
C ARG A 355 17.95 -12.32 0.66
N ARG A 356 16.71 -12.71 0.37
CA ARG A 356 15.77 -13.25 1.35
C ARG A 356 14.87 -14.35 0.80
N VAL A 357 14.10 -14.96 1.68
CA VAL A 357 13.01 -15.90 1.40
C VAL A 357 11.74 -15.40 2.08
N ASP A 358 10.67 -15.27 1.30
CA ASP A 358 9.33 -14.98 1.83
C ASP A 358 8.66 -16.33 2.21
N VAL A 359 8.22 -16.48 3.46
CA VAL A 359 7.53 -17.67 3.98
C VAL A 359 6.05 -17.36 4.10
N VAL A 360 5.22 -18.17 3.42
CA VAL A 360 3.80 -17.86 3.23
C VAL A 360 2.94 -19.07 3.54
N LEU A 361 1.91 -18.88 4.36
CA LEU A 361 0.78 -19.78 4.44
C LEU A 361 -0.38 -19.17 3.65
N ILE A 362 -0.91 -19.90 2.69
CA ILE A 362 -2.05 -19.46 1.87
C ILE A 362 -3.13 -20.52 1.94
N ASP A 363 -4.37 -20.09 2.15
CA ASP A 363 -5.52 -20.97 2.02
C ASP A 363 -6.01 -21.04 0.57
N LEU A 364 -5.81 -22.19 -0.05
CA LEU A 364 -6.21 -22.47 -1.43
C LEU A 364 -7.63 -23.02 -1.54
N GLY A 365 -8.27 -23.32 -0.42
CA GLY A 365 -9.64 -23.81 -0.34
C GLY A 365 -10.68 -22.76 -0.72
N GLU A 366 -11.94 -23.18 -0.67
CA GLU A 366 -13.10 -22.29 -0.83
C GLU A 366 -13.24 -21.36 0.38
N GLY A 367 -13.00 -21.88 1.59
CA GLY A 367 -13.07 -21.13 2.85
C GLY A 367 -12.07 -19.98 2.90
N GLY A 368 -10.90 -20.15 2.30
CA GLY A 368 -9.87 -19.13 2.20
C GLY A 368 -10.10 -18.06 1.15
N ARG A 369 -11.23 -18.07 0.42
CA ARG A 369 -11.52 -17.08 -0.62
C ARG A 369 -12.67 -16.19 -0.14
N HIS A 370 -12.41 -14.89 -0.05
CA HIS A 370 -13.42 -13.93 0.37
C HIS A 370 -13.38 -12.66 -0.49
N GLU A 371 -14.52 -11.98 -0.54
CA GLU A 371 -14.65 -10.68 -1.19
C GLU A 371 -14.22 -9.60 -0.20
N VAL A 372 -13.33 -8.72 -0.64
CA VAL A 372 -12.98 -7.50 0.07
C VAL A 372 -13.52 -6.32 -0.71
N THR A 373 -13.88 -5.27 0.02
CA THR A 373 -14.28 -4.01 -0.57
C THR A 373 -13.30 -2.93 -0.14
N GLN A 374 -12.90 -2.10 -1.09
CA GLN A 374 -12.02 -0.97 -0.88
C GLN A 374 -12.83 0.32 -1.06
N ASN A 375 -12.79 1.19 -0.06
CA ASN A 375 -13.25 2.57 -0.21
C ASN A 375 -12.10 3.40 -0.78
N THR A 376 -12.10 3.61 -2.11
CA THR A 376 -11.04 4.33 -2.81
C THR A 376 -10.81 5.72 -2.23
N ALA A 377 -11.87 6.50 -1.98
CA ALA A 377 -11.72 7.83 -1.37
C ALA A 377 -11.02 7.81 0.00
N ALA A 378 -11.35 6.83 0.85
CA ALA A 378 -10.71 6.68 2.15
C ALA A 378 -9.26 6.17 2.04
N HIS A 379 -8.97 5.29 1.07
CA HIS A 379 -7.62 4.84 0.75
C HIS A 379 -6.73 6.01 0.32
N GLU A 380 -7.18 6.80 -0.66
CA GLU A 380 -6.45 7.98 -1.14
C GLU A 380 -6.22 9.00 -0.02
N ALA A 381 -7.19 9.19 0.89
CA ALA A 381 -6.99 10.05 2.06
C ALA A 381 -5.86 9.53 2.99
N GLY A 382 -5.65 8.22 3.08
CA GLY A 382 -4.50 7.64 3.78
C GLY A 382 -3.17 8.15 3.21
N HIS A 383 -3.03 8.25 1.89
CA HIS A 383 -1.87 8.88 1.27
C HIS A 383 -1.76 10.38 1.55
N MET A 384 -2.89 11.09 1.61
CA MET A 384 -2.90 12.51 2.01
C MET A 384 -2.41 12.69 3.45
N PHE A 385 -2.72 11.75 4.36
CA PHE A 385 -2.16 11.71 5.71
C PHE A 385 -0.69 11.28 5.76
N GLY A 386 -0.18 10.70 4.67
CA GLY A 386 1.23 10.41 4.49
C GLY A 386 1.62 8.95 4.47
N LEU A 387 0.66 8.05 4.36
CA LEU A 387 0.88 6.61 4.31
C LEU A 387 1.25 6.19 2.87
N GLY A 388 2.14 5.21 2.72
CA GLY A 388 2.38 4.55 1.43
C GLY A 388 1.31 3.51 1.15
N ASP A 389 1.20 3.02 -0.10
CA ASP A 389 0.37 1.83 -0.33
C ASP A 389 1.06 0.56 0.19
N GLU A 390 0.22 -0.39 0.56
CA GLU A 390 0.52 -1.71 1.15
C GLU A 390 0.08 -2.86 0.21
N TYR A 391 0.05 -2.61 -1.10
CA TYR A 391 -0.17 -3.65 -2.11
C TYR A 391 1.08 -3.90 -2.96
N VAL A 392 1.16 -5.15 -3.42
CA VAL A 392 2.19 -5.60 -4.34
C VAL A 392 2.04 -4.89 -5.68
N GLU A 393 3.09 -4.19 -6.09
CA GLU A 393 3.16 -3.50 -7.38
C GLU A 393 4.42 -3.95 -8.13
N GLU A 394 4.34 -5.12 -8.77
CA GLU A 394 5.47 -5.70 -9.51
C GLU A 394 5.76 -4.98 -10.85
N LYS A 395 4.81 -4.19 -11.36
CA LYS A 395 4.90 -3.47 -12.63
C LYS A 395 4.46 -2.01 -12.44
N PRO A 396 5.16 -1.25 -11.60
CA PRO A 396 4.79 0.13 -11.37
C PRO A 396 5.04 0.98 -12.63
N PRO A 397 4.43 2.17 -12.71
CA PRO A 397 4.82 3.20 -13.67
C PRO A 397 6.34 3.47 -13.64
N ALA A 398 6.88 4.00 -14.74
CA ALA A 398 8.29 4.33 -14.82
C ALA A 398 8.68 5.36 -13.74
N GLY A 399 9.77 5.10 -13.02
CA GLY A 399 10.29 5.98 -11.95
C GLY A 399 9.86 5.59 -10.54
N LEU A 400 8.90 4.68 -10.38
CA LEU A 400 8.49 4.17 -9.07
C LEU A 400 9.21 2.85 -8.74
N GLY A 401 9.57 2.69 -7.46
CA GLY A 401 10.08 1.45 -6.90
C GLY A 401 9.04 0.34 -7.02
N ARG A 402 9.50 -0.89 -7.27
CA ARG A 402 8.61 -2.05 -7.35
C ARG A 402 8.36 -2.56 -5.94
N ARG A 403 7.11 -2.94 -5.66
CA ARG A 403 6.71 -3.52 -4.39
C ARG A 403 6.42 -4.99 -4.54
N PHE A 404 6.98 -5.80 -3.66
CA PHE A 404 6.85 -7.22 -3.65
C PHE A 404 6.06 -7.70 -2.45
N PHE A 405 5.62 -8.94 -2.60
CA PHE A 405 4.98 -9.65 -1.52
C PHE A 405 5.87 -9.67 -0.26
N GLY A 406 5.33 -9.19 0.85
CA GLY A 406 6.00 -9.09 2.15
C GLY A 406 6.96 -7.91 2.29
N ASP A 407 7.10 -7.05 1.28
CA ASP A 407 7.87 -5.82 1.44
C ASP A 407 7.29 -4.94 2.55
N LYS A 408 8.17 -4.11 3.10
CA LYS A 408 7.82 -3.12 4.11
C LYS A 408 7.34 -1.87 3.36
N PRO A 409 6.12 -1.36 3.61
CA PRO A 409 5.68 -0.09 3.02
C PRO A 409 6.56 1.06 3.53
N SER A 410 6.48 2.21 2.88
CA SER A 410 7.35 3.38 3.18
C SER A 410 7.21 3.89 4.61
N HIS A 411 6.06 3.71 5.26
CA HIS A 411 5.80 4.09 6.66
C HIS A 411 6.14 3.00 7.68
N PHE A 412 6.59 1.80 7.27
CA PHE A 412 6.86 0.68 8.18
C PHE A 412 7.87 1.05 9.27
N GLY A 413 8.97 1.73 8.91
CA GLY A 413 10.03 2.09 9.85
C GLY A 413 9.55 3.07 10.92
N ASP A 414 8.70 4.02 10.55
CA ASP A 414 8.10 4.97 11.49
C ASP A 414 7.16 4.23 12.46
N VAL A 415 6.39 3.26 11.96
CA VAL A 415 5.50 2.42 12.79
C VAL A 415 6.31 1.54 13.74
N GLU A 416 7.37 0.90 13.25
CA GLU A 416 8.24 0.06 14.08
C GLU A 416 8.91 0.85 15.19
N ALA A 417 9.40 2.06 14.89
CA ALA A 417 10.00 2.95 15.88
C ALA A 417 8.99 3.46 16.92
N GLN A 418 7.73 3.65 16.52
CA GLN A 418 6.70 4.26 17.35
C GLN A 418 5.91 3.24 18.19
N LEU A 419 5.55 2.10 17.60
CA LEU A 419 4.63 1.12 18.16
C LEU A 419 5.23 -0.30 18.28
N GLY A 420 6.47 -0.48 17.83
CA GLY A 420 7.17 -1.75 17.84
C GLY A 420 6.90 -2.63 16.61
N THR A 421 7.71 -3.68 16.47
CA THR A 421 7.71 -4.58 15.31
C THR A 421 6.38 -5.29 15.08
N ASP A 422 5.67 -5.68 16.15
CA ASP A 422 4.37 -6.35 16.01
C ASP A 422 3.33 -5.46 15.30
N ALA A 423 3.34 -4.15 15.57
CA ALA A 423 2.44 -3.19 14.92
C ALA A 423 2.84 -2.95 13.46
N ALA A 424 4.14 -2.86 13.19
CA ALA A 424 4.64 -2.68 11.84
C ALA A 424 4.34 -3.89 10.96
N LYS A 425 4.44 -5.12 11.50
CA LYS A 425 4.15 -6.38 10.79
C LYS A 425 2.69 -6.51 10.34
N GLU A 426 1.76 -5.74 10.90
CA GLU A 426 0.37 -5.67 10.40
C GLU A 426 0.24 -4.93 9.07
N LEU A 427 1.28 -4.20 8.65
CA LEU A 427 1.27 -3.31 7.49
C LEU A 427 2.07 -3.84 6.30
N VAL A 428 2.66 -5.04 6.42
CA VAL A 428 3.47 -5.61 5.34
C VAL A 428 2.64 -5.72 4.06
N ASP A 429 3.30 -5.50 2.93
CA ASP A 429 2.63 -5.48 1.64
C ASP A 429 1.84 -6.78 1.44
N GLN A 430 0.55 -6.61 1.15
CA GLN A 430 -0.48 -7.62 0.90
C GLN A 430 -1.26 -8.21 2.10
N ASP A 431 -1.33 -7.52 3.25
CA ASP A 431 -2.49 -7.70 4.14
C ASP A 431 -3.77 -7.21 3.43
N SER A 432 -4.52 -8.15 2.86
CA SER A 432 -5.72 -7.86 2.07
C SER A 432 -6.87 -7.25 2.87
N GLY A 433 -6.80 -7.27 4.21
CA GLY A 433 -7.76 -6.55 5.06
C GLY A 433 -7.45 -5.07 5.19
N SER A 434 -6.19 -4.66 5.02
CA SER A 434 -5.74 -3.28 5.25
C SER A 434 -6.37 -2.28 4.27
N ILE A 435 -6.77 -1.12 4.79
CA ILE A 435 -7.28 0.01 4.00
C ILE A 435 -6.24 0.55 3.02
N MET A 436 -4.95 0.47 3.35
CA MET A 436 -3.85 0.90 2.47
C MET A 436 -3.45 -0.20 1.49
N SER A 437 -4.14 -1.35 1.53
CA SER A 437 -4.10 -2.41 0.53
C SER A 437 -5.46 -2.47 -0.18
N VAL A 438 -6.03 -3.66 -0.41
CA VAL A 438 -7.33 -3.87 -1.09
C VAL A 438 -8.54 -3.94 -0.15
N GLY A 439 -8.34 -3.77 1.16
CA GLY A 439 -9.38 -3.90 2.17
C GLY A 439 -9.91 -2.56 2.68
N SER A 440 -10.47 -2.59 3.89
CA SER A 440 -11.10 -1.42 4.54
C SER A 440 -10.67 -1.25 6.01
N ASP A 441 -9.79 -2.10 6.53
CA ASP A 441 -9.35 -2.03 7.93
C ASP A 441 -8.25 -0.98 8.10
N VAL A 442 -8.52 0.02 8.93
CA VAL A 442 -7.47 0.92 9.44
C VAL A 442 -6.75 0.22 10.59
N LYS A 443 -5.47 -0.11 10.41
CA LYS A 443 -4.61 -0.74 11.41
C LYS A 443 -3.99 0.31 12.33
N ARG A 444 -3.51 -0.11 13.50
CA ARG A 444 -2.92 0.80 14.51
C ARG A 444 -1.77 1.63 13.97
N GLY A 445 -0.92 1.04 13.13
CA GLY A 445 0.21 1.74 12.55
C GLY A 445 -0.18 2.85 11.57
N HIS A 446 -1.39 2.84 11.01
CA HIS A 446 -1.87 3.94 10.17
C HIS A 446 -2.14 5.23 10.95
N TYR A 447 -2.23 5.17 12.28
CA TYR A 447 -2.41 6.33 13.15
C TYR A 447 -1.09 7.01 13.57
N VAL A 448 0.06 6.46 13.17
CA VAL A 448 1.39 7.00 13.51
C VAL A 448 1.58 8.47 13.07
N PRO A 449 1.09 8.93 11.92
CA PRO A 449 1.14 10.36 11.58
C PRO A 449 0.40 11.24 12.61
N PHE A 450 -0.78 10.80 13.07
CA PHE A 450 -1.58 11.52 14.07
C PHE A 450 -0.92 11.49 15.45
N LEU A 451 -0.39 10.33 15.85
CA LEU A 451 0.39 10.15 17.06
C LEU A 451 1.57 11.14 17.10
N SER A 452 2.40 11.15 16.06
CA SER A 452 3.58 12.02 15.98
C SER A 452 3.21 13.51 16.09
N SER A 453 2.06 13.90 15.53
CA SER A 453 1.57 15.28 15.63
C SER A 453 1.03 15.61 17.02
N LEU A 454 0.39 14.66 17.71
CA LEU A 454 -0.08 14.82 19.09
C LEU A 454 1.09 14.93 20.07
N GLU A 455 2.11 14.08 19.92
CA GLU A 455 3.34 14.13 20.72
C GLU A 455 4.06 15.48 20.52
N SER A 456 4.16 15.94 19.27
CA SER A 456 4.73 17.26 18.96
C SER A 456 3.92 18.40 19.59
N ALA A 457 2.59 18.30 19.58
CA ALA A 457 1.72 19.33 20.14
C ALA A 457 1.79 19.38 21.68
N THR A 458 1.88 18.22 22.33
CA THR A 458 1.78 18.10 23.80
C THR A 458 3.13 18.04 24.50
N GLY A 459 4.22 17.70 23.79
CA GLY A 459 5.52 17.42 24.40
C GLY A 459 5.52 16.18 25.29
N LYS A 460 4.60 15.24 25.06
CA LYS A 460 4.39 14.02 25.84
C LYS A 460 4.54 12.78 24.98
N ASP A 461 4.89 11.67 25.61
CA ASP A 461 4.94 10.36 24.96
C ASP A 461 3.55 9.73 24.93
N TRP A 462 3.17 9.22 23.76
CA TRP A 462 1.87 8.59 23.51
C TRP A 462 2.07 7.25 22.79
N THR A 463 1.03 6.42 22.79
CA THR A 463 0.94 5.20 21.98
C THR A 463 -0.44 5.10 21.34
N VAL A 464 -0.56 4.26 20.31
CA VAL A 464 -1.85 3.80 19.79
C VAL A 464 -2.29 2.57 20.60
N ALA A 465 -3.55 2.53 21.03
CA ALA A 465 -4.16 1.44 21.80
C ALA A 465 -5.30 0.75 21.05
#